data_AF-A0A9W8MA96-F1
#
_entry.id   AF-A0A9W8MA96-F1
#
_cell.length_a   1.000
_cell.length_b   1.000
_cell.length_c   1.000
_cell.angle_alpha   90.00
_cell.angle_beta   90.00
_cell.angle_gamma   90.00
#
_symmetry.space_group_name_H-M   'P 1'
#
loop_
_entity.id
_entity.type
_entity.pdbx_description
1 polymer ?
#
loop_
_entity_poly.entity_id
_entity_poly.type
_entity_poly.pdbx_seq_one_letter_code
_entity_poly.pdbx_strand_id
1 'polypeptide(L)'
;MNHPQLQQDSSHIERRIQELDPSINDSVEVLSSKALYEVVFCRIVRYGSNLRSLKRLVIAENHREAYATMQLPSPYPEPGNSIVHPVYLDAMIHLPGFIVNLHAGPDDLFVCRGIGSVEVSPGSFISTGYPIYRLYTTITSLAKDAIVAETVVLAPDSWEVAARAKNVSFKKVSMRTFAARLSGPNPSAPTITANLNESSVGTLATAAPPIVPPTPPGLSKQSATSAFSLKVILEDVLHLPRGHVQDDSVLDSLGLDSITSIEILHILKSKYKLSLSPNFFQEHTSVSQGEAALRQRLSHSSSHHGLTPTSMKSPVRAIVEDALHLQRGSIRSDSLLESLGLDSITSIEILHALKTKHGLILSPHFFQEYATVGQVESALQLASFSTLPQAPSSDYGGLLHLRTTGSSKTPICIFHDGSGLASSYRRLLDIGRDIWAFRNPRMGKNTWESLDQLAFSYADTLLSRMSGDIILAGMCGWSNS
;
A
#
# COMPACT_ATOMS: atom_id res chain seq x y z
N MET A 1 -20.69 12.58 -32.28
CA MET A 1 -22.14 12.78 -32.02
C MET A 1 -22.25 13.72 -30.83
N ASN A 2 -22.85 14.90 -30.99
CA ASN A 2 -23.04 15.83 -29.87
C ASN A 2 -24.28 15.41 -29.10
N HIS A 3 -24.10 14.80 -27.93
CA HIS A 3 -25.20 14.57 -26.97
C HIS A 3 -25.32 15.79 -26.05
N PRO A 4 -26.38 16.62 -26.17
CA PRO A 4 -26.50 17.86 -25.39
C PRO A 4 -26.54 17.63 -23.88
N GLN A 5 -27.01 16.45 -23.43
CA GLN A 5 -26.96 16.05 -22.01
C GLN A 5 -25.52 15.93 -21.48
N LEU A 6 -24.58 15.38 -22.26
CA LEU A 6 -23.17 15.28 -21.83
C LEU A 6 -22.51 16.67 -21.70
N GLN A 7 -22.94 17.63 -22.53
CA GLN A 7 -22.40 18.98 -22.57
C GLN A 7 -22.96 19.86 -21.43
N GLN A 8 -24.21 19.62 -21.02
CA GLN A 8 -24.79 20.24 -19.82
C GLN A 8 -24.13 19.68 -18.55
N ASP A 9 -23.95 18.36 -18.47
CA ASP A 9 -23.24 17.68 -17.38
C ASP A 9 -21.79 18.18 -17.24
N SER A 10 -21.03 18.33 -18.33
CA SER A 10 -19.64 18.79 -18.26
C SER A 10 -19.49 20.17 -17.63
N SER A 11 -20.39 21.12 -17.98
CA SER A 11 -20.38 22.48 -17.41
C SER A 11 -20.71 22.49 -15.91
N HIS A 12 -21.58 21.58 -15.46
CA HIS A 12 -21.88 21.42 -14.04
C HIS A 12 -20.67 20.86 -13.28
N ILE A 13 -20.02 19.84 -13.84
CA ILE A 13 -18.85 19.18 -13.25
C ILE A 13 -17.64 20.13 -13.21
N GLU A 14 -17.41 20.90 -14.28
CA GLU A 14 -16.39 21.96 -14.32
C GLU A 14 -16.54 22.91 -13.12
N ARG A 15 -17.75 23.46 -12.93
CA ARG A 15 -18.04 24.37 -11.82
C ARG A 15 -17.81 23.70 -10.46
N ARG A 16 -18.26 22.45 -10.25
CA ARG A 16 -18.02 21.74 -8.98
C ARG A 16 -16.54 21.52 -8.72
N ILE A 17 -15.73 21.20 -9.74
CA ILE A 17 -14.27 21.05 -9.57
C ILE A 17 -13.63 22.39 -9.21
N GLN A 18 -14.04 23.50 -9.85
CA GLN A 18 -13.57 24.84 -9.53
C GLN A 18 -13.93 25.24 -8.08
N GLU A 19 -15.16 24.95 -7.64
CA GLU A 19 -15.63 25.19 -6.26
C GLU A 19 -14.90 24.33 -5.20
N LEU A 20 -14.17 23.28 -5.61
CA LEU A 20 -13.33 22.43 -4.75
C LEU A 20 -11.84 22.80 -4.80
N ASP A 21 -11.44 23.84 -5.53
CA ASP A 21 -10.03 24.23 -5.64
C ASP A 21 -9.51 24.71 -4.27
N PRO A 22 -8.48 24.05 -3.70
CA PRO A 22 -7.96 24.38 -2.36
C PRO A 22 -7.23 25.74 -2.29
N SER A 23 -7.10 26.48 -3.41
CA SER A 23 -6.63 27.86 -3.40
C SER A 23 -7.72 28.90 -3.08
N ILE A 24 -9.00 28.50 -3.12
CA ILE A 24 -10.16 29.37 -2.84
C ILE A 24 -11.16 28.76 -1.85
N ASN A 25 -10.99 27.50 -1.46
CA ASN A 25 -11.86 26.79 -0.54
C ASN A 25 -11.03 26.09 0.54
N ASP A 26 -11.01 26.64 1.75
CA ASP A 26 -10.30 26.07 2.91
C ASP A 26 -11.03 24.87 3.54
N SER A 27 -12.31 24.63 3.17
CA SER A 27 -13.15 23.52 3.66
C SER A 27 -13.01 22.25 2.80
N VAL A 28 -11.77 21.90 2.41
CA VAL A 28 -11.47 20.68 1.66
C VAL A 28 -10.25 19.95 2.22
N GLU A 29 -10.30 18.62 2.25
CA GLU A 29 -9.15 17.79 2.59
C GLU A 29 -8.30 17.51 1.34
N VAL A 30 -6.98 17.62 1.44
CA VAL A 30 -6.06 17.46 0.31
C VAL A 30 -5.07 16.32 0.57
N LEU A 31 -5.10 15.28 -0.26
CA LEU A 31 -4.23 14.12 -0.12
C LEU A 31 -3.31 13.94 -1.34
N SER A 32 -2.02 13.75 -1.07
CA SER A 32 -1.01 13.42 -2.08
C SER A 32 -1.07 11.95 -2.50
N SER A 33 -0.56 11.62 -3.69
CA SER A 33 -0.36 10.22 -4.14
C SER A 33 0.29 9.33 -3.07
N LYS A 34 1.28 9.87 -2.35
CA LYS A 34 1.98 9.15 -1.28
C LYS A 34 1.07 8.89 -0.07
N ALA A 35 0.32 9.91 0.38
CA ALA A 35 -0.64 9.75 1.47
C ALA A 35 -1.68 8.68 1.13
N LEU A 36 -2.26 8.73 -0.07
CA LEU A 36 -3.23 7.75 -0.57
C LEU A 36 -2.69 6.32 -0.58
N TYR A 37 -1.59 6.08 -1.29
CA TYR A 37 -1.12 4.72 -1.60
C TYR A 37 -0.16 4.12 -0.57
N GLU A 38 0.49 4.93 0.28
CA GLU A 38 1.51 4.45 1.23
C GLU A 38 1.14 4.62 2.70
N VAL A 39 0.28 5.59 3.04
CA VAL A 39 -0.08 5.91 4.43
C VAL A 39 -1.50 5.43 4.74
N VAL A 40 -2.50 6.07 4.13
CA VAL A 40 -3.93 5.86 4.41
C VAL A 40 -4.37 4.44 4.05
N PHE A 41 -4.21 4.04 2.79
CA PHE A 41 -4.88 2.83 2.29
C PHE A 41 -4.08 1.54 2.48
N CYS A 42 -2.82 1.63 2.93
CA CYS A 42 -2.00 0.46 3.27
C CYS A 42 -2.63 -0.45 4.34
N ARG A 43 -3.57 0.06 5.15
CA ARG A 43 -4.40 -0.73 6.09
C ARG A 43 -5.31 -1.73 5.36
N ILE A 44 -5.71 -1.42 4.13
CA ILE A 44 -6.78 -2.07 3.39
C ILE A 44 -6.22 -2.82 2.16
N VAL A 45 -5.53 -2.12 1.26
CA VAL A 45 -4.90 -2.70 0.06
C VAL A 45 -3.55 -2.01 -0.18
N ARG A 46 -2.50 -2.83 -0.35
CA ARG A 46 -1.17 -2.35 -0.72
C ARG A 46 -1.00 -2.43 -2.24
N TYR A 47 -1.32 -1.33 -2.92
CA TYR A 47 -1.20 -1.24 -4.37
C TYR A 47 0.27 -1.31 -4.83
N GLY A 48 0.54 -2.16 -5.82
CA GLY A 48 1.80 -2.17 -6.57
C GLY A 48 1.99 -0.86 -7.33
N SER A 49 3.24 -0.45 -7.58
CA SER A 49 3.58 0.84 -8.21
C SER A 49 2.87 1.06 -9.55
N ASN A 50 2.70 0.01 -10.34
CA ASN A 50 1.98 -0.01 -11.62
C ASN A 50 0.46 0.30 -11.52
N LEU A 51 -0.12 0.31 -10.32
CA LEU A 51 -1.53 0.65 -10.08
C LEU A 51 -1.71 2.02 -9.38
N ARG A 52 -0.62 2.78 -9.19
CA ARG A 52 -0.60 4.07 -8.45
C ARG A 52 -0.77 5.26 -9.38
N SER A 53 -1.94 5.37 -9.99
CA SER A 53 -2.24 6.40 -10.99
C SER A 53 -2.72 7.73 -10.40
N LEU A 54 -3.44 7.74 -9.27
CA LEU A 54 -3.89 8.99 -8.64
C LEU A 54 -2.69 9.80 -8.13
N LYS A 55 -2.62 11.09 -8.51
CA LYS A 55 -1.52 12.00 -8.14
C LYS A 55 -1.90 12.94 -7.00
N ARG A 56 -3.15 13.41 -7.00
CA ARG A 56 -3.77 14.26 -5.98
C ARG A 56 -5.23 13.88 -5.84
N LEU A 57 -5.74 13.90 -4.61
CA LEU A 57 -7.15 13.83 -4.26
C LEU A 57 -7.49 15.08 -3.45
N VAL A 58 -8.65 15.67 -3.71
CA VAL A 58 -9.24 16.73 -2.89
C VAL A 58 -10.70 16.35 -2.60
N ILE A 59 -11.08 16.37 -1.33
CA ILE A 59 -12.37 15.87 -0.82
C ILE A 59 -13.12 17.04 -0.20
N ALA A 60 -14.40 17.21 -0.53
CA ALA A 60 -15.26 18.19 0.13
C ALA A 60 -15.50 17.80 1.60
N GLU A 61 -15.62 18.77 2.51
CA GLU A 61 -15.99 18.58 3.93
C GLU A 61 -17.20 17.65 4.18
N ASN A 62 -18.15 17.59 3.23
CA ASN A 62 -19.34 16.73 3.33
C ASN A 62 -19.07 15.24 2.94
N HIS A 63 -17.89 14.94 2.41
CA HIS A 63 -17.42 13.63 1.90
C HIS A 63 -18.32 12.96 0.84
N ARG A 64 -19.22 13.72 0.22
CA ARG A 64 -20.13 13.28 -0.86
C ARG A 64 -19.62 13.61 -2.25
N GLU A 65 -18.54 14.37 -2.36
CA GLU A 65 -17.87 14.61 -3.63
C GLU A 65 -16.36 14.81 -3.42
N ALA A 66 -15.61 14.54 -4.48
CA ALA A 66 -14.18 14.77 -4.53
C ALA A 66 -13.73 14.94 -5.98
N TYR A 67 -12.63 15.67 -6.17
CA TYR A 67 -11.91 15.68 -7.44
C TYR A 67 -10.51 15.08 -7.26
N ALA A 68 -9.99 14.49 -8.33
CA ALA A 68 -8.64 13.92 -8.34
C ALA A 68 -7.96 14.16 -9.68
N THR A 69 -6.66 13.96 -9.72
CA THR A 69 -5.90 13.86 -10.97
C THR A 69 -5.25 12.48 -11.09
N MET A 70 -5.21 11.93 -12.30
CA MET A 70 -4.52 10.67 -12.59
C MET A 70 -3.61 10.77 -13.80
N GLN A 71 -2.57 9.96 -13.78
CA GLN A 71 -1.61 9.79 -14.86
C GLN A 71 -1.03 8.38 -14.77
N LEU A 72 -0.62 7.78 -15.89
CA LEU A 72 0.05 6.49 -15.86
C LEU A 72 1.30 6.53 -14.94
N PRO A 73 1.54 5.51 -14.10
CA PRO A 73 2.70 5.46 -13.22
C PRO A 73 3.97 5.17 -14.03
N SER A 74 5.11 5.64 -13.52
CA SER A 74 6.45 5.36 -14.08
C SER A 74 7.05 4.09 -13.45
N PRO A 75 7.83 3.25 -14.18
CA PRO A 75 8.09 3.35 -15.62
C PRO A 75 6.80 3.16 -16.42
N TYR A 76 6.60 4.02 -17.41
CA TYR A 76 5.32 4.08 -18.10
C TYR A 76 5.07 2.77 -18.87
N PRO A 77 3.90 2.13 -18.67
CA PRO A 77 3.59 0.90 -19.37
C PRO A 77 3.45 1.17 -20.86
N GLU A 78 4.04 0.30 -21.68
CA GLU A 78 3.87 0.32 -23.14
C GLU A 78 2.37 0.36 -23.51
N PRO A 79 1.98 1.08 -24.58
CA PRO A 79 0.62 1.04 -25.09
C PRO A 79 0.29 -0.37 -25.63
N GLY A 80 -0.21 -1.22 -24.74
CA GLY A 80 -0.76 -2.52 -25.09
C GLY A 80 -2.02 -2.40 -25.96
N ASN A 81 -2.50 -3.52 -26.46
CA ASN A 81 -3.62 -3.61 -27.42
C ASN A 81 -5.01 -3.33 -26.78
N SER A 82 -5.06 -2.50 -25.75
CA SER A 82 -6.25 -2.22 -24.92
C SER A 82 -6.93 -0.92 -25.34
N ILE A 83 -8.26 -0.92 -25.46
CA ILE A 83 -9.07 0.26 -25.80
C ILE A 83 -8.90 1.38 -24.77
N VAL A 84 -8.74 1.01 -23.49
CA VAL A 84 -8.33 1.87 -22.38
C VAL A 84 -7.28 1.12 -21.59
N HIS A 85 -6.21 1.80 -21.17
CA HIS A 85 -5.21 1.18 -20.30
C HIS A 85 -5.86 0.83 -18.94
N PRO A 86 -5.76 -0.42 -18.42
CA PRO A 86 -6.50 -0.86 -17.24
C PRO A 86 -6.34 0.04 -16.01
N VAL A 87 -5.15 0.61 -15.82
CA VAL A 87 -4.82 1.55 -14.74
C VAL A 87 -5.69 2.83 -14.73
N TYR A 88 -6.22 3.26 -15.87
CA TYR A 88 -7.19 4.37 -15.93
C TYR A 88 -8.59 3.91 -15.49
N LEU A 89 -9.01 2.69 -15.85
CA LEU A 89 -10.29 2.12 -15.41
C LEU A 89 -10.28 1.85 -13.89
N ASP A 90 -9.21 1.24 -13.39
CA ASP A 90 -9.01 0.99 -11.96
C ASP A 90 -9.06 2.30 -11.16
N ALA A 91 -8.46 3.39 -11.65
CA ALA A 91 -8.51 4.70 -11.01
C ALA A 91 -9.94 5.24 -10.80
N MET A 92 -10.87 4.96 -11.72
CA MET A 92 -12.27 5.38 -11.62
C MET A 92 -13.00 4.70 -10.45
N ILE A 93 -12.53 3.53 -10.02
CA ILE A 93 -13.09 2.73 -8.92
C ILE A 93 -12.28 2.94 -7.63
N HIS A 94 -10.96 3.10 -7.74
CA HIS A 94 -10.08 3.47 -6.65
C HIS A 94 -10.50 4.79 -6.02
N LEU A 95 -10.80 5.82 -6.82
CA LEU A 95 -11.18 7.15 -6.32
C LEU A 95 -12.34 7.12 -5.29
N PRO A 96 -13.56 6.65 -5.62
CA PRO A 96 -14.62 6.51 -4.63
C PRO A 96 -14.26 5.49 -3.54
N GLY A 97 -13.52 4.43 -3.89
CA GLY A 97 -13.01 3.43 -2.96
C GLY A 97 -12.11 3.99 -1.86
N PHE A 98 -11.30 5.03 -2.14
CA PHE A 98 -10.49 5.74 -1.15
C PHE A 98 -11.39 6.50 -0.17
N ILE A 99 -12.33 7.29 -0.69
CA ILE A 99 -13.14 8.22 0.10
C ILE A 99 -14.09 7.47 1.05
N VAL A 100 -14.73 6.38 0.60
CA VAL A 100 -15.62 5.58 1.48
C VAL A 100 -14.86 4.85 2.59
N ASN A 101 -13.57 4.60 2.41
CA ASN A 101 -12.74 3.84 3.34
C ASN A 101 -11.86 4.71 4.25
N LEU A 102 -11.55 5.94 3.85
CA LEU A 102 -11.07 6.99 4.75
C LEU A 102 -11.99 7.13 5.97
N HIS A 103 -13.30 7.06 5.71
CA HIS A 103 -14.36 7.15 6.71
C HIS A 103 -14.80 5.81 7.31
N ALA A 104 -14.08 4.72 7.04
CA ALA A 104 -14.37 3.42 7.63
C ALA A 104 -13.78 3.28 9.04
N GLY A 105 -14.62 2.84 9.98
CA GLY A 105 -14.19 2.48 11.34
C GLY A 105 -13.03 1.48 11.36
N PRO A 106 -12.30 1.35 12.48
CA PRO A 106 -11.03 0.61 12.52
C PRO A 106 -11.15 -0.88 12.17
N ASP A 107 -12.26 -1.52 12.51
CA ASP A 107 -12.58 -2.92 12.19
C ASP A 107 -13.41 -3.08 10.89
N ASP A 108 -13.68 -1.99 10.17
CA ASP A 108 -14.58 -1.95 9.02
C ASP A 108 -13.83 -1.70 7.70
N LEU A 109 -14.40 -2.26 6.62
CA LEU A 109 -13.93 -2.14 5.25
C LEU A 109 -15.14 -2.01 4.30
N PHE A 110 -15.12 -1.03 3.40
CA PHE A 110 -16.02 -0.95 2.26
C PHE A 110 -15.40 -1.63 1.05
N VAL A 111 -15.99 -2.75 0.63
CA VAL A 111 -15.56 -3.51 -0.55
C VAL A 111 -16.46 -3.15 -1.73
N CYS A 112 -15.86 -2.89 -2.90
CA CYS A 112 -16.62 -2.73 -4.14
C CYS A 112 -17.37 -4.04 -4.43
N ARG A 113 -18.70 -3.98 -4.50
CA ARG A 113 -19.60 -5.12 -4.75
C ARG A 113 -19.87 -5.32 -6.24
N GLY A 114 -19.82 -4.25 -7.02
CA GLY A 114 -20.14 -4.28 -8.45
C GLY A 114 -20.32 -2.87 -9.01
N ILE A 115 -20.24 -2.77 -10.34
CA ILE A 115 -20.28 -1.53 -11.11
C ILE A 115 -21.43 -1.69 -12.11
N GLY A 116 -22.31 -0.69 -12.25
CA GLY A 116 -23.48 -0.81 -13.12
C GLY A 116 -23.17 -0.59 -14.61
N SER A 117 -22.41 0.45 -14.93
CA SER A 117 -21.87 0.66 -16.29
C SER A 117 -20.55 1.41 -16.27
N VAL A 118 -19.74 1.20 -17.30
CA VAL A 118 -18.60 2.06 -17.63
C VAL A 118 -18.75 2.48 -19.09
N GLU A 119 -18.84 3.78 -19.32
CA GLU A 119 -18.98 4.42 -20.61
C GLU A 119 -17.66 5.12 -20.95
N VAL A 120 -17.12 4.89 -22.15
CA VAL A 120 -15.84 5.46 -22.60
C VAL A 120 -16.03 6.12 -23.96
N SER A 121 -15.62 7.38 -24.08
CA SER A 121 -15.56 8.10 -25.35
C SER A 121 -14.40 7.55 -26.20
N PRO A 122 -14.62 7.07 -27.44
CA PRO A 122 -13.55 6.52 -28.27
C PRO A 122 -12.41 7.52 -28.50
N GLY A 123 -11.16 7.08 -28.30
CA GLY A 123 -9.96 7.91 -28.48
C GLY A 123 -9.70 8.94 -27.37
N SER A 124 -10.51 8.98 -26.30
CA SER A 124 -10.31 9.94 -25.18
C SER A 124 -9.11 9.62 -24.29
N PHE A 125 -8.70 8.35 -24.24
CA PHE A 125 -7.52 7.89 -23.51
C PHE A 125 -6.30 7.79 -24.42
N ILE A 126 -5.29 8.59 -24.13
CA ILE A 126 -4.01 8.63 -24.84
C ILE A 126 -2.93 8.05 -23.93
N SER A 127 -2.21 7.07 -24.43
CA SER A 127 -1.09 6.41 -23.72
C SER A 127 0.26 7.07 -24.01
N THR A 128 0.39 7.82 -25.12
CA THR A 128 1.59 8.60 -25.46
C THR A 128 1.58 9.97 -24.76
N GLY A 129 2.75 10.51 -24.45
CA GLY A 129 2.89 11.80 -23.76
C GLY A 129 2.47 11.79 -22.28
N TYR A 130 1.85 10.72 -21.80
CA TYR A 130 1.45 10.48 -20.41
C TYR A 130 0.64 11.64 -19.81
N PRO A 131 -0.49 12.02 -20.42
CA PRO A 131 -1.27 13.18 -20.00
C PRO A 131 -1.91 12.97 -18.62
N ILE A 132 -2.27 14.09 -17.99
CA ILE A 132 -2.94 14.12 -16.68
C ILE A 132 -4.44 14.28 -16.91
N TYR A 133 -5.20 13.25 -16.56
CA TYR A 133 -6.67 13.28 -16.58
C TYR A 133 -7.22 13.84 -15.26
N ARG A 134 -8.31 14.59 -15.34
CA ARG A 134 -9.08 15.04 -14.18
C ARG A 134 -10.22 14.05 -13.92
N LEU A 135 -10.47 13.73 -12.66
CA LEU A 135 -11.61 12.93 -12.22
C LEU A 135 -12.47 13.75 -11.26
N TYR A 136 -13.78 13.52 -11.30
CA TYR A 136 -14.73 13.96 -10.29
C TYR A 136 -15.60 12.78 -9.90
N THR A 137 -15.83 12.59 -8.60
CA THR A 137 -16.73 11.55 -8.10
C THR A 137 -17.77 12.14 -7.16
N THR A 138 -18.96 11.55 -7.17
CA THR A 138 -20.02 11.81 -6.20
C THR A 138 -20.38 10.52 -5.48
N ILE A 139 -20.69 10.61 -4.20
CA ILE A 139 -20.93 9.50 -3.27
C ILE A 139 -22.28 9.68 -2.60
N THR A 140 -23.15 8.68 -2.76
CA THR A 140 -24.49 8.63 -2.16
C THR A 140 -24.58 7.46 -1.19
N SER A 141 -24.79 7.77 0.09
CA SER A 141 -25.13 6.77 1.09
C SER A 141 -26.58 6.31 0.92
N LEU A 142 -26.80 5.00 0.80
CA LEU A 142 -28.12 4.37 0.78
C LEU A 142 -28.42 3.71 2.14
N ALA A 143 -29.64 3.22 2.32
CA ALA A 143 -30.02 2.49 3.51
C ALA A 143 -29.20 1.19 3.69
N LYS A 144 -28.94 0.80 4.95
CA LYS A 144 -28.25 -0.45 5.36
C LYS A 144 -26.79 -0.56 4.89
N ASP A 145 -25.99 0.47 5.14
CA ASP A 145 -24.53 0.51 4.90
C ASP A 145 -24.10 0.21 3.45
N ALA A 146 -25.00 0.44 2.50
CA ALA A 146 -24.70 0.43 1.07
C ALA A 146 -24.34 1.85 0.63
N ILE A 147 -23.23 1.98 -0.11
CA ILE A 147 -22.83 3.26 -0.71
C ILE A 147 -22.79 3.07 -2.22
N VAL A 148 -23.23 4.06 -2.97
CA VAL A 148 -23.12 4.08 -4.43
C VAL A 148 -22.38 5.34 -4.85
N ALA A 149 -21.43 5.20 -5.76
CA ALA A 149 -20.69 6.29 -6.35
C ALA A 149 -20.83 6.34 -7.87
N GLU A 150 -20.61 7.53 -8.41
CA GLU A 150 -20.40 7.77 -9.84
C GLU A 150 -19.07 8.49 -10.00
N THR A 151 -18.27 8.10 -10.99
CA THR A 151 -16.98 8.74 -11.28
C THR A 151 -16.92 9.15 -12.74
N VAL A 152 -16.67 10.43 -12.99
CA VAL A 152 -16.48 11.02 -14.33
C VAL A 152 -15.00 11.32 -14.53
N VAL A 153 -14.49 11.01 -15.72
CA VAL A 153 -13.15 11.36 -16.18
C VAL A 153 -13.28 12.42 -17.27
N LEU A 154 -12.50 13.49 -17.15
CA LEU A 154 -12.43 14.61 -18.08
C LEU A 154 -11.12 14.55 -18.86
N ALA A 155 -11.16 14.93 -20.14
CA ALA A 155 -10.00 14.98 -21.02
C ALA A 155 -8.92 15.95 -20.47
N PRO A 156 -7.63 15.77 -20.85
CA PRO A 156 -6.53 16.54 -20.27
C PRO A 156 -6.63 18.05 -20.57
N ASP A 157 -6.94 18.39 -21.82
CA ASP A 157 -6.88 19.76 -22.36
C ASP A 157 -8.26 20.43 -22.52
N SER A 158 -9.35 19.76 -22.10
CA SER A 158 -10.73 20.28 -22.20
C SER A 158 -11.59 19.89 -21.00
N TRP A 159 -12.87 20.23 -21.01
CA TRP A 159 -13.86 19.73 -20.03
C TRP A 159 -14.74 18.62 -20.61
N GLU A 160 -14.35 18.03 -21.74
CA GLU A 160 -15.11 16.94 -22.35
C GLU A 160 -14.99 15.65 -21.53
N VAL A 161 -16.11 14.92 -21.43
CA VAL A 161 -16.17 13.65 -20.69
C VAL A 161 -15.46 12.56 -21.48
N ALA A 162 -14.30 12.15 -20.98
CA ALA A 162 -13.50 11.05 -21.52
C ALA A 162 -14.09 9.68 -21.18
N ALA A 163 -14.60 9.52 -19.94
CA ALA A 163 -15.29 8.31 -19.48
C ALA A 163 -16.17 8.58 -18.25
N ARG A 164 -17.04 7.62 -17.92
CA ARG A 164 -17.93 7.67 -16.77
C ARG A 164 -18.22 6.26 -16.24
N ALA A 165 -18.02 6.03 -14.94
CA ALA A 165 -18.40 4.80 -14.25
C ALA A 165 -19.62 5.08 -13.36
N LYS A 166 -20.74 4.41 -13.63
CA LYS A 166 -22.02 4.61 -12.93
C LYS A 166 -22.33 3.44 -12.00
N ASN A 167 -23.06 3.74 -10.93
CA ASN A 167 -23.51 2.74 -9.96
C ASN A 167 -22.35 1.89 -9.40
N VAL A 168 -21.22 2.51 -9.06
CA VAL A 168 -20.11 1.84 -8.37
C VAL A 168 -20.54 1.59 -6.94
N SER A 169 -20.97 0.36 -6.65
CA SER A 169 -21.58 -0.01 -5.37
C SER A 169 -20.54 -0.55 -4.40
N PHE A 170 -20.57 -0.06 -3.17
CA PHE A 170 -19.73 -0.50 -2.06
C PHE A 170 -20.59 -1.07 -0.94
N LYS A 171 -20.09 -2.13 -0.29
CA LYS A 171 -20.73 -2.74 0.87
C LYS A 171 -19.77 -2.74 2.05
N LYS A 172 -20.27 -2.32 3.21
CA LYS A 172 -19.58 -2.45 4.49
C LYS A 172 -19.40 -3.94 4.89
N VAL A 173 -18.20 -4.30 5.29
CA VAL A 173 -17.81 -5.64 5.76
C VAL A 173 -16.90 -5.48 6.98
N SER A 174 -17.17 -6.21 8.06
CA SER A 174 -16.23 -6.29 9.18
C SER A 174 -15.00 -7.11 8.78
N MET A 175 -13.82 -6.60 9.05
CA MET A 175 -12.54 -7.28 8.84
C MET A 175 -12.50 -8.65 9.55
N ARG A 176 -13.12 -8.78 10.73
CA ARG A 176 -13.21 -10.05 11.47
C ARG A 176 -14.08 -11.06 10.74
N THR A 177 -15.25 -10.65 10.24
CA THR A 177 -16.13 -11.52 9.45
C THR A 177 -15.50 -11.91 8.11
N PHE A 178 -14.77 -10.98 7.48
CA PHE A 178 -14.02 -11.26 6.25
C PHE A 178 -12.92 -12.30 6.50
N ALA A 179 -12.04 -12.06 7.49
CA ALA A 179 -10.98 -12.98 7.88
C ALA A 179 -11.51 -14.36 8.32
N ALA A 180 -12.63 -14.41 9.04
CA ALA A 180 -13.27 -15.68 9.42
C ALA A 180 -13.79 -16.45 8.19
N ARG A 181 -14.37 -15.77 7.20
CA ARG A 181 -14.80 -16.41 5.94
C ARG A 181 -13.63 -16.96 5.12
N LEU A 182 -12.50 -16.23 5.05
CA LEU A 182 -11.27 -16.74 4.42
C LEU A 182 -10.61 -17.88 5.23
N SER A 183 -10.83 -17.90 6.56
CA SER A 183 -10.31 -18.93 7.47
C SER A 183 -11.14 -20.22 7.44
N GLY A 184 -12.37 -20.17 6.92
CA GLY A 184 -13.29 -21.31 6.83
C GLY A 184 -13.84 -21.74 8.20
N PRO A 185 -14.90 -22.57 8.22
CA PRO A 185 -15.45 -23.11 9.46
C PRO A 185 -14.51 -24.19 10.04
N ASN A 186 -13.65 -23.80 10.97
CA ASN A 186 -12.87 -24.73 11.79
C ASN A 186 -13.73 -25.12 13.02
N PRO A 187 -14.26 -26.35 13.14
CA PRO A 187 -15.04 -26.75 14.32
C PRO A 187 -14.22 -26.92 15.61
N SER A 188 -12.90 -26.76 15.53
CA SER A 188 -11.99 -26.80 16.68
C SER A 188 -10.93 -25.70 16.59
N ALA A 189 -10.99 -24.75 17.53
CA ALA A 189 -9.88 -23.87 17.90
C ALA A 189 -10.02 -23.54 19.41
N PRO A 190 -8.96 -23.64 20.22
CA PRO A 190 -9.06 -23.40 21.65
C PRO A 190 -9.19 -21.90 21.95
N THR A 191 -10.07 -21.58 22.90
CA THR A 191 -10.27 -20.21 23.41
C THR A 191 -8.99 -19.68 24.04
N ILE A 192 -8.44 -18.59 23.51
CA ILE A 192 -7.42 -17.81 24.23
C ILE A 192 -8.13 -16.96 25.28
N THR A 193 -8.27 -17.49 26.49
CA THR A 193 -8.63 -16.70 27.67
C THR A 193 -7.48 -15.79 28.03
N ALA A 194 -7.70 -14.48 27.95
CA ALA A 194 -6.75 -13.49 28.45
C ALA A 194 -6.78 -13.48 29.99
N ASN A 195 -5.79 -14.10 30.63
CA ASN A 195 -5.56 -13.94 32.06
C ASN A 195 -4.90 -12.59 32.32
N LEU A 196 -5.69 -11.63 32.80
CA LEU A 196 -5.19 -10.48 33.53
C LEU A 196 -4.81 -10.95 34.94
N ASN A 197 -3.52 -10.88 35.29
CA ASN A 197 -3.08 -11.02 36.67
C ASN A 197 -2.49 -9.67 37.11
N GLU A 198 -3.33 -8.86 37.76
CA GLU A 198 -2.86 -7.73 38.54
C GLU A 198 -2.06 -8.24 39.75
N SER A 199 -1.01 -7.51 40.12
CA SER A 199 -0.40 -7.60 41.45
C SER A 199 -0.10 -6.18 41.93
N SER A 200 -0.88 -5.75 42.92
CA SER A 200 -0.74 -4.46 43.61
C SER A 200 0.39 -4.48 44.66
N VAL A 201 0.60 -3.31 45.27
CA VAL A 201 1.45 -2.94 46.45
C VAL A 201 2.60 -1.99 46.05
N GLY A 202 2.74 -0.79 46.61
CA GLY A 202 1.96 -0.15 47.68
C GLY A 202 2.27 1.34 47.88
N THR A 203 1.49 1.98 48.75
CA THR A 203 1.40 3.43 48.99
C THR A 203 2.56 4.02 49.82
N LEU A 204 2.85 5.33 49.63
CA LEU A 204 3.28 6.40 50.58
C LEU A 204 4.12 7.44 49.79
N ALA A 205 4.16 8.77 50.01
CA ALA A 205 3.29 9.79 50.59
C ALA A 205 4.06 11.15 50.46
N THR A 206 3.37 12.20 49.99
CA THR A 206 3.56 13.65 50.28
C THR A 206 4.95 14.32 50.35
N ALA A 207 5.22 15.34 49.51
CA ALA A 207 5.61 16.72 49.88
C ALA A 207 6.25 17.54 48.73
N ALA A 208 6.18 18.87 48.80
CA ALA A 208 6.84 19.86 47.91
C ALA A 208 7.13 21.16 48.70
N PRO A 209 7.72 22.21 48.08
CA PRO A 209 9.08 22.38 47.54
C PRO A 209 9.98 23.16 48.57
N PRO A 210 11.23 23.65 48.29
CA PRO A 210 11.39 25.01 47.68
C PRO A 210 12.77 25.44 47.04
N ILE A 211 12.79 26.64 46.41
CA ILE A 211 13.88 27.66 46.32
C ILE A 211 15.12 27.50 45.37
N VAL A 212 15.53 28.66 44.82
CA VAL A 212 16.70 29.05 43.96
C VAL A 212 17.07 30.52 44.33
N PRO A 213 18.24 31.16 43.98
CA PRO A 213 19.17 31.01 42.82
C PRO A 213 20.67 30.94 43.31
N PRO A 214 21.78 31.45 42.67
CA PRO A 214 22.01 32.04 41.33
C PRO A 214 23.26 31.57 40.50
N THR A 215 23.32 32.08 39.26
CA THR A 215 24.42 32.06 38.24
C THR A 215 25.62 32.99 38.65
N PRO A 216 26.83 33.01 38.00
CA PRO A 216 27.12 33.11 36.56
C PRO A 216 28.41 32.32 36.09
N PRO A 217 29.22 32.74 35.09
CA PRO A 217 29.02 32.54 33.64
C PRO A 217 30.18 31.78 32.93
N GLY A 218 30.01 31.28 31.69
CA GLY A 218 31.16 30.85 30.89
C GLY A 218 30.91 30.07 29.58
N LEU A 219 31.05 30.76 28.44
CA LEU A 219 31.62 30.29 27.17
C LEU A 219 31.20 28.90 26.61
N SER A 220 30.16 28.95 25.78
CA SER A 220 30.13 28.38 24.41
C SER A 220 30.98 27.14 24.08
N LYS A 221 30.30 26.00 23.87
CA LYS A 221 30.61 25.11 22.73
C LYS A 221 29.33 24.74 21.99
N GLN A 222 29.19 25.27 20.79
CA GLN A 222 28.26 24.71 19.80
C GLN A 222 28.72 23.27 19.50
N SER A 223 27.82 22.31 19.67
CA SER A 223 27.97 20.99 19.06
C SER A 223 26.70 20.74 18.24
N ALA A 224 26.82 20.91 16.93
CA ALA A 224 25.74 20.73 16.00
C ALA A 224 25.42 19.24 15.83
N THR A 225 24.68 18.68 16.79
CA THR A 225 23.78 17.57 16.48
C THR A 225 22.65 18.13 15.61
N SER A 226 22.21 17.39 14.59
CA SER A 226 21.07 17.77 13.77
C SER A 226 19.79 17.71 14.62
N ALA A 227 19.46 18.84 15.24
CA ALA A 227 18.49 18.91 16.32
C ALA A 227 17.11 18.42 15.85
N PHE A 228 16.66 17.31 16.44
CA PHE A 228 15.28 16.88 16.32
C PHE A 228 14.36 17.98 16.89
N SER A 229 13.41 18.44 16.07
CA SER A 229 12.34 19.35 16.47
C SER A 229 11.01 18.84 15.93
N LEU A 230 10.04 18.70 16.81
CA LEU A 230 8.66 18.34 16.51
C LEU A 230 7.93 19.51 15.85
N LYS A 231 8.23 20.76 16.25
CA LYS A 231 7.68 21.99 15.64
C LYS A 231 7.84 22.01 14.13
N VAL A 232 9.05 21.73 13.64
CA VAL A 232 9.36 21.72 12.20
C VAL A 232 8.48 20.72 11.43
N ILE A 233 8.19 19.56 12.05
CA ILE A 233 7.35 18.49 11.46
C ILE A 233 5.87 18.89 11.51
N LEU A 234 5.41 19.50 12.61
CA LEU A 234 4.05 20.03 12.73
C LEU A 234 3.79 21.13 11.70
N GLU A 235 4.71 22.08 11.54
CA GLU A 235 4.62 23.14 10.52
C GLU A 235 4.55 22.58 9.10
N ASP A 236 5.38 21.56 8.78
CA ASP A 236 5.39 20.94 7.45
C ASP A 236 4.07 20.21 7.14
N VAL A 237 3.51 19.46 8.09
CA VAL A 237 2.31 18.62 7.90
C VAL A 237 1.02 19.42 8.02
N LEU A 238 0.94 20.38 8.95
CA LEU A 238 -0.22 21.25 9.16
C LEU A 238 -0.18 22.50 8.27
N HIS A 239 0.82 22.60 7.38
CA HIS A 239 1.05 23.72 6.46
C HIS A 239 1.12 25.11 7.13
N LEU A 240 1.59 25.14 8.38
CA LEU A 240 1.72 26.37 9.17
C LEU A 240 3.03 27.11 8.85
N PRO A 241 3.06 28.46 8.89
CA PRO A 241 4.28 29.23 8.71
C PRO A 241 5.38 28.88 9.74
N ARG A 242 6.65 28.99 9.33
CA ARG A 242 7.79 28.79 10.24
C ARG A 242 7.73 29.74 11.42
N GLY A 243 7.80 29.21 12.63
CA GLY A 243 7.73 29.94 13.89
C GLY A 243 6.31 30.17 14.41
N HIS A 244 5.27 29.64 13.76
CA HIS A 244 3.89 29.75 14.23
C HIS A 244 3.58 28.77 15.38
N VAL A 245 4.31 27.66 15.49
CA VAL A 245 4.13 26.64 16.53
C VAL A 245 5.00 26.94 17.75
N GLN A 246 4.37 27.17 18.91
CA GLN A 246 5.06 27.41 20.20
C GLN A 246 5.15 26.14 21.05
N ASP A 247 5.99 26.15 22.09
CA ASP A 247 6.20 24.98 22.96
C ASP A 247 4.97 24.66 23.84
N ASP A 248 4.21 25.68 24.21
CA ASP A 248 2.99 25.61 25.00
C ASP A 248 1.71 25.40 24.16
N SER A 249 1.82 25.42 22.83
CA SER A 249 0.69 25.19 21.93
C SER A 249 0.07 23.81 22.15
N VAL A 250 -1.26 23.77 22.26
CA VAL A 250 -2.05 22.53 22.36
C VAL A 250 -2.22 21.97 20.95
N LEU A 251 -1.91 20.70 20.75
CA LEU A 251 -1.85 20.08 19.42
C LEU A 251 -3.20 20.13 18.69
N ASP A 252 -4.29 19.77 19.37
CA ASP A 252 -5.65 19.86 18.83
C ASP A 252 -6.00 21.28 18.35
N SER A 253 -5.52 22.32 19.05
CA SER A 253 -5.75 23.73 18.68
C SER A 253 -4.92 24.22 17.49
N LEU A 254 -3.88 23.47 17.10
CA LEU A 254 -3.12 23.70 15.87
C LEU A 254 -3.74 22.98 14.66
N GLY A 255 -4.86 22.27 14.84
CA GLY A 255 -5.47 21.44 13.81
C GLY A 255 -4.89 20.02 13.74
N LEU A 256 -4.20 19.54 14.79
CA LEU A 256 -3.80 18.13 14.85
C LEU A 256 -5.02 17.26 15.11
N ASP A 257 -5.45 16.53 14.09
CA ASP A 257 -6.59 15.63 14.10
C ASP A 257 -6.16 14.15 14.06
N SER A 258 -7.13 13.23 13.88
CA SER A 258 -6.85 11.79 13.80
C SER A 258 -6.17 11.34 12.49
N ILE A 259 -6.06 12.20 11.46
CA ILE A 259 -5.48 11.87 10.16
C ILE A 259 -4.04 12.41 10.07
N THR A 260 -3.86 13.70 10.36
CA THR A 260 -2.57 14.39 10.44
C THR A 260 -1.66 13.78 11.52
N SER A 261 -2.22 13.34 12.64
CA SER A 261 -1.45 12.59 13.65
C SER A 261 -0.87 11.28 13.11
N ILE A 262 -1.59 10.54 12.25
CA ILE A 262 -1.08 9.32 11.59
C ILE A 262 0.09 9.66 10.65
N GLU A 263 0.01 10.76 9.92
CA GLU A 263 1.10 11.22 9.05
C GLU A 263 2.36 11.60 9.85
N ILE A 264 2.21 12.35 10.95
CA ILE A 264 3.34 12.69 11.82
C ILE A 264 3.94 11.43 12.46
N LEU A 265 3.12 10.48 12.94
CA LEU A 265 3.60 9.19 13.45
C LEU A 265 4.37 8.40 12.38
N HIS A 266 3.94 8.44 11.12
CA HIS A 266 4.65 7.83 9.99
C HIS A 266 5.99 8.52 9.71
N ILE A 267 6.06 9.85 9.76
CA ILE A 267 7.32 10.62 9.61
C ILE A 267 8.30 10.27 10.74
N LEU A 268 7.84 10.22 11.99
CA LEU A 268 8.64 9.84 13.15
C LEU A 268 9.19 8.41 13.03
N LYS A 269 8.38 7.46 12.55
CA LYS A 269 8.79 6.08 12.30
C LYS A 269 9.76 5.92 11.12
N SER A 270 9.54 6.63 10.02
CA SER A 270 10.34 6.49 8.80
C SER A 270 11.69 7.21 8.90
N LYS A 271 11.67 8.48 9.31
CA LYS A 271 12.84 9.39 9.36
C LYS A 271 13.66 9.24 10.64
N TYR A 272 13.01 9.01 11.79
CA TYR A 272 13.67 8.96 13.11
C TYR A 272 13.64 7.58 13.78
N LYS A 273 13.09 6.55 13.10
CA LYS A 273 12.94 5.16 13.59
C LYS A 273 12.15 5.01 14.89
N LEU A 274 11.37 6.01 15.27
CA LEU A 274 10.53 5.99 16.46
C LEU A 274 9.21 5.27 16.16
N SER A 275 9.05 4.05 16.66
CA SER A 275 7.75 3.37 16.65
C SER A 275 6.95 3.80 17.90
N LEU A 276 5.81 4.42 17.67
CA LEU A 276 4.97 5.07 18.70
C LEU A 276 3.56 4.47 18.69
N SER A 277 2.83 4.66 19.80
CA SER A 277 1.40 4.31 19.89
C SER A 277 0.57 5.22 18.97
N PRO A 278 -0.53 4.74 18.35
CA PRO A 278 -1.50 5.60 17.68
C PRO A 278 -2.03 6.72 18.60
N ASN A 279 -2.14 6.45 19.90
CA ASN A 279 -2.68 7.39 20.89
C ASN A 279 -1.61 8.37 21.42
N PHE A 280 -0.38 8.35 20.90
CA PHE A 280 0.74 9.10 21.46
C PHE A 280 0.46 10.61 21.63
N PHE A 281 -0.21 11.24 20.66
CA PHE A 281 -0.57 12.66 20.73
C PHE A 281 -1.82 12.95 21.57
N GLN A 282 -2.64 11.94 21.88
CA GLN A 282 -3.72 12.04 22.88
C GLN A 282 -3.15 11.98 24.31
N GLU A 283 -2.04 11.27 24.50
CA GLU A 283 -1.30 11.17 25.78
C GLU A 283 -0.40 12.38 26.04
N HIS A 284 0.01 13.12 24.99
CA HIS A 284 0.95 14.25 25.06
C HIS A 284 0.36 15.46 24.32
N THR A 285 -0.56 16.18 24.96
CA THR A 285 -1.44 17.15 24.27
C THR A 285 -0.79 18.49 23.91
N SER A 286 0.43 18.77 24.38
CA SER A 286 1.19 19.96 23.98
C SER A 286 2.46 19.62 23.20
N VAL A 287 2.91 20.56 22.37
CA VAL A 287 4.15 20.45 21.58
C VAL A 287 5.36 20.13 22.46
N SER A 288 5.51 20.80 23.60
CA SER A 288 6.59 20.56 24.58
C SER A 288 6.55 19.16 25.18
N GLN A 289 5.36 18.65 25.54
CA GLN A 289 5.22 17.29 26.09
C GLN A 289 5.58 16.24 25.04
N GLY A 290 5.08 16.40 23.81
CA GLY A 290 5.43 15.52 22.69
C GLY A 290 6.92 15.56 22.36
N GLU A 291 7.52 16.75 22.23
CA GLU A 291 8.93 16.91 21.89
C GLU A 291 9.85 16.36 23.00
N ALA A 292 9.50 16.53 24.27
CA ALA A 292 10.22 15.95 25.42
C ALA A 292 10.18 14.42 25.41
N ALA A 293 9.00 13.81 25.24
CA ALA A 293 8.85 12.36 25.19
C ALA A 293 9.58 11.72 24.00
N LEU A 294 9.60 12.40 22.84
CA LEU A 294 10.34 11.97 21.66
C LEU A 294 11.85 12.10 21.86
N ARG A 295 12.34 13.20 22.46
CA ARG A 295 13.76 13.36 22.83
C ARG A 295 14.23 12.31 23.83
N GLN A 296 13.41 11.94 24.81
CA GLN A 296 13.73 10.86 25.74
C GLN A 296 13.87 9.52 25.00
N ARG A 297 13.01 9.20 24.02
CA ARG A 297 13.13 7.97 23.22
C ARG A 297 14.35 8.00 22.29
N LEU A 298 14.69 9.15 21.72
CA LEU A 298 15.89 9.34 20.89
C LEU A 298 17.19 9.18 21.68
N SER A 299 17.23 9.65 22.94
CA SER A 299 18.41 9.43 23.81
C SER A 299 18.55 7.96 24.21
N HIS A 300 17.45 7.29 24.58
CA HIS A 300 17.47 5.86 24.94
C HIS A 300 17.82 4.96 23.75
N SER A 301 17.42 5.33 22.52
CA SER A 301 17.81 4.61 21.30
C SER A 301 19.29 4.79 20.92
N SER A 302 20.01 5.70 21.58
CA SER A 302 21.43 5.98 21.33
C SER A 302 22.38 5.21 22.27
N SER A 303 21.85 4.47 23.25
CA SER A 303 22.67 3.78 24.25
C SER A 303 22.02 2.50 24.79
N HIS A 304 22.17 1.38 24.10
CA HIS A 304 22.51 0.11 24.77
C HIS A 304 23.12 -0.96 23.85
N HIS A 305 24.00 -1.75 24.46
CA HIS A 305 24.86 -2.83 23.93
C HIS A 305 24.40 -3.61 22.69
N GLY A 306 25.38 -3.89 21.83
CA GLY A 306 25.29 -4.98 20.86
C GLY A 306 25.32 -6.35 21.54
N LEU A 307 24.43 -7.23 21.08
CA LEU A 307 24.61 -8.68 21.14
C LEU A 307 25.03 -9.13 19.73
N THR A 308 26.14 -9.85 19.62
CA THR A 308 26.65 -10.37 18.34
C THR A 308 25.70 -11.42 17.77
N PRO A 309 25.08 -11.21 16.60
CA PRO A 309 24.51 -12.31 15.83
C PRO A 309 25.68 -13.15 15.31
N THR A 310 25.63 -14.44 15.57
CA THR A 310 26.63 -15.42 15.12
C THR A 310 26.86 -15.32 13.62
N SER A 311 28.13 -15.19 13.22
CA SER A 311 28.57 -15.09 11.82
C SER A 311 28.32 -16.39 11.04
N MET A 312 27.12 -16.56 10.52
CA MET A 312 26.94 -17.31 9.26
C MET A 312 27.20 -16.34 8.11
N LYS A 313 28.37 -16.49 7.48
CA LYS A 313 28.76 -15.65 6.33
C LYS A 313 27.79 -15.89 5.19
N SER A 314 27.00 -14.87 4.85
CA SER A 314 26.06 -14.96 3.73
C SER A 314 26.84 -15.15 2.42
N PRO A 315 26.39 -16.05 1.52
CA PRO A 315 27.07 -16.27 0.24
C PRO A 315 27.04 -15.04 -0.66
N VAL A 316 26.06 -14.15 -0.46
CA VAL A 316 25.88 -12.90 -1.21
C VAL A 316 27.08 -11.98 -1.01
N ARG A 317 27.46 -11.71 0.25
CA ARG A 317 28.54 -10.76 0.55
C ARG A 317 29.85 -11.20 -0.09
N ALA A 318 30.17 -12.49 -0.02
CA ALA A 318 31.36 -13.03 -0.66
C ALA A 318 31.35 -12.88 -2.18
N ILE A 319 30.19 -13.02 -2.85
CA ILE A 319 30.07 -12.85 -4.31
C ILE A 319 30.14 -11.37 -4.72
N VAL A 320 29.54 -10.47 -3.93
CA VAL A 320 29.62 -9.01 -4.17
C VAL A 320 31.05 -8.51 -3.94
N GLU A 321 31.76 -9.03 -2.92
CA GLU A 321 33.18 -8.74 -2.68
C GLU A 321 34.07 -9.24 -3.83
N ASP A 322 33.80 -10.44 -4.37
CA ASP A 322 34.52 -11.06 -5.50
C ASP A 322 34.35 -10.23 -6.80
N ALA A 323 33.10 -9.91 -7.15
CA ALA A 323 32.75 -9.19 -8.38
C ALA A 323 33.12 -7.68 -8.38
N LEU A 324 33.09 -7.02 -7.22
CA LEU A 324 33.49 -5.62 -7.07
C LEU A 324 34.97 -5.46 -6.64
N HIS A 325 35.71 -6.57 -6.56
CA HIS A 325 37.12 -6.62 -6.14
C HIS A 325 37.40 -5.97 -4.77
N LEU A 326 36.45 -6.07 -3.84
CA LEU A 326 36.53 -5.50 -2.50
C LEU A 326 37.16 -6.48 -1.51
N GLN A 327 37.83 -5.96 -0.46
CA GLN A 327 38.40 -6.82 0.57
C GLN A 327 37.31 -7.51 1.41
N ARG A 328 37.52 -8.80 1.70
CA ARG A 328 36.54 -9.61 2.47
C ARG A 328 36.29 -9.04 3.86
N GLY A 329 35.02 -8.73 4.14
CA GLY A 329 34.57 -8.10 5.38
C GLY A 329 34.48 -6.57 5.32
N SER A 330 34.78 -5.93 4.19
CA SER A 330 34.65 -4.47 4.01
C SER A 330 33.18 -4.01 3.89
N ILE A 331 32.29 -4.89 3.44
CA ILE A 331 30.88 -4.59 3.20
C ILE A 331 30.05 -4.67 4.48
N ARG A 332 29.19 -3.66 4.72
CA ARG A 332 28.16 -3.65 5.78
C ARG A 332 26.78 -3.95 5.19
N SER A 333 25.82 -4.39 6.00
CA SER A 333 24.47 -4.74 5.50
C SER A 333 23.60 -3.51 5.16
N ASP A 334 23.99 -2.32 5.62
CA ASP A 334 23.41 -1.02 5.27
C ASP A 334 24.07 -0.36 4.04
N SER A 335 25.18 -0.92 3.52
CA SER A 335 25.86 -0.40 2.34
C SER A 335 24.98 -0.48 1.08
N LEU A 336 24.85 0.65 0.37
CA LEU A 336 24.19 0.75 -0.93
C LEU A 336 25.09 0.12 -2.01
N LEU A 337 24.53 -0.75 -2.83
CA LEU A 337 25.28 -1.46 -3.88
C LEU A 337 25.88 -0.51 -4.92
N GLU A 338 25.13 0.50 -5.34
CA GLU A 338 25.59 1.56 -6.25
C GLU A 338 26.82 2.29 -5.69
N SER A 339 26.83 2.59 -4.38
CA SER A 339 27.97 3.24 -3.71
C SER A 339 29.22 2.35 -3.58
N LEU A 340 29.07 1.03 -3.79
CA LEU A 340 30.16 0.07 -3.84
C LEU A 340 30.68 -0.16 -5.27
N GLY A 341 30.10 0.50 -6.28
CA GLY A 341 30.46 0.34 -7.68
C GLY A 341 29.60 -0.65 -8.47
N LEU A 342 28.42 -1.04 -7.96
CA LEU A 342 27.49 -1.86 -8.75
C LEU A 342 26.95 -1.07 -9.95
N ASP A 343 27.27 -1.55 -11.14
CA ASP A 343 26.79 -1.05 -12.42
C ASP A 343 26.00 -2.13 -13.19
N SER A 344 25.60 -1.82 -14.43
CA SER A 344 24.82 -2.77 -15.24
C SER A 344 25.60 -4.03 -15.63
N ILE A 345 26.94 -4.00 -15.70
CA ILE A 345 27.77 -5.14 -16.11
C ILE A 345 28.03 -6.05 -14.91
N THR A 346 28.55 -5.49 -13.82
CA THR A 346 28.80 -6.18 -12.55
C THR A 346 27.50 -6.77 -11.96
N SER A 347 26.34 -6.14 -12.18
CA SER A 347 25.05 -6.74 -11.81
C SER A 347 24.78 -8.07 -12.52
N ILE A 348 25.11 -8.19 -13.81
CA ILE A 348 24.95 -9.43 -14.59
C ILE A 348 25.95 -10.49 -14.10
N GLU A 349 27.18 -10.09 -13.77
CA GLU A 349 28.19 -10.99 -13.23
C GLU A 349 27.79 -11.56 -11.85
N ILE A 350 27.25 -10.73 -10.96
CA ILE A 350 26.75 -11.16 -9.65
C ILE A 350 25.52 -12.06 -9.80
N LEU A 351 24.57 -11.74 -10.70
CA LEU A 351 23.44 -12.61 -11.02
C LEU A 351 23.91 -13.96 -11.57
N HIS A 352 24.89 -13.96 -12.47
CA HIS A 352 25.47 -15.17 -13.05
C HIS A 352 26.22 -16.00 -12.00
N ALA A 353 26.96 -15.36 -11.09
CA ALA A 353 27.65 -16.02 -9.99
C ALA A 353 26.66 -16.62 -8.98
N LEU A 354 25.57 -15.93 -8.62
CA LEU A 354 24.51 -16.47 -7.76
C LEU A 354 23.79 -17.66 -8.42
N LYS A 355 23.52 -17.57 -9.72
CA LYS A 355 22.95 -18.69 -10.50
C LYS A 355 23.90 -19.89 -10.56
N THR A 356 25.19 -19.67 -10.78
CA THR A 356 26.18 -20.75 -11.01
C THR A 356 26.68 -21.38 -9.70
N LYS A 357 27.00 -20.56 -8.69
CA LYS A 357 27.51 -21.04 -7.39
C LYS A 357 26.39 -21.53 -6.45
N HIS A 358 25.14 -21.06 -6.62
CA HIS A 358 24.03 -21.36 -5.69
C HIS A 358 22.69 -21.75 -6.34
N GLY A 359 22.59 -21.86 -7.68
CA GLY A 359 21.35 -22.23 -8.37
C GLY A 359 20.25 -21.17 -8.35
N LEU A 360 20.54 -19.96 -7.85
CA LEU A 360 19.54 -18.89 -7.67
C LEU A 360 19.27 -18.17 -9.00
N ILE A 361 18.11 -18.43 -9.60
CA ILE A 361 17.64 -17.71 -10.79
C ILE A 361 16.88 -16.45 -10.34
N LEU A 362 17.54 -15.30 -10.46
CA LEU A 362 17.03 -13.99 -10.05
C LEU A 362 16.70 -13.14 -11.29
N SER A 363 15.82 -12.15 -11.11
CA SER A 363 15.46 -11.20 -12.19
C SER A 363 16.66 -10.32 -12.58
N PRO A 364 16.83 -9.94 -13.86
CA PRO A 364 17.78 -8.89 -14.26
C PRO A 364 17.61 -7.58 -13.47
N HIS A 365 16.38 -7.29 -13.02
CA HIS A 365 16.04 -6.08 -12.25
C HIS A 365 16.20 -6.26 -10.73
N PHE A 366 16.68 -7.41 -10.25
CA PHE A 366 16.72 -7.74 -8.83
C PHE A 366 17.49 -6.70 -7.99
N PHE A 367 18.64 -6.22 -8.48
CA PHE A 367 19.42 -5.18 -7.79
C PHE A 367 18.85 -3.75 -7.94
N GLN A 368 17.81 -3.55 -8.75
CA GLN A 368 17.02 -2.31 -8.78
C GLN A 368 15.91 -2.33 -7.73
N GLU A 369 15.47 -3.52 -7.30
CA GLU A 369 14.44 -3.71 -6.26
C GLU A 369 15.04 -3.74 -4.84
N TYR A 370 16.28 -4.23 -4.70
CA TYR A 370 17.01 -4.34 -3.43
C TYR A 370 18.33 -3.55 -3.48
N ALA A 371 18.32 -2.33 -2.97
CA ALA A 371 19.42 -1.36 -3.10
C ALA A 371 20.58 -1.58 -2.11
N THR A 372 20.35 -2.20 -0.94
CA THR A 372 21.41 -2.52 0.03
C THR A 372 21.75 -3.99 0.10
N VAL A 373 22.97 -4.30 0.53
CA VAL A 373 23.43 -5.69 0.70
C VAL A 373 22.54 -6.45 1.69
N GLY A 374 22.12 -5.82 2.79
CA GLY A 374 21.20 -6.42 3.77
C GLY A 374 19.79 -6.68 3.24
N GLN A 375 19.30 -5.84 2.31
CA GLN A 375 18.04 -6.08 1.60
C GLN A 375 18.14 -7.30 0.70
N VAL A 376 19.23 -7.42 -0.07
CA VAL A 376 19.52 -8.61 -0.89
C VAL A 376 19.66 -9.86 -0.01
N GLU A 377 20.44 -9.78 1.09
CA GLU A 377 20.63 -10.89 2.03
C GLU A 377 19.28 -11.36 2.62
N SER A 378 18.39 -10.43 2.96
CA SER A 378 17.03 -10.74 3.46
C SER A 378 16.15 -11.39 2.39
N ALA A 379 16.16 -10.84 1.16
CA ALA A 379 15.42 -11.39 0.03
C ALA A 379 15.90 -12.80 -0.36
N LEU A 380 17.21 -13.05 -0.29
CA LEU A 380 17.79 -14.36 -0.58
C LEU A 380 17.68 -15.35 0.57
N GLN A 381 17.60 -14.90 1.83
CA GLN A 381 17.18 -15.77 2.94
C GLN A 381 15.73 -16.24 2.75
N LEU A 382 14.81 -15.34 2.39
CA LEU A 382 13.42 -15.71 2.03
C LEU A 382 13.38 -16.69 0.84
N ALA A 383 14.23 -16.51 -0.17
CA ALA A 383 14.36 -17.45 -1.29
C ALA A 383 15.03 -18.80 -0.90
N SER A 384 15.90 -18.80 0.12
CA SER A 384 16.61 -20.01 0.58
C SER A 384 15.72 -20.97 1.37
N PHE A 385 14.63 -20.48 1.97
CA PHE A 385 13.53 -21.32 2.48
C PHE A 385 12.63 -21.87 1.36
N SER A 386 12.87 -21.49 0.10
CA SER A 386 12.19 -21.97 -1.11
C SER A 386 13.12 -22.82 -1.98
N THR A 387 13.94 -23.69 -1.37
CA THR A 387 14.70 -24.71 -2.09
C THR A 387 13.75 -25.64 -2.84
N LEU A 388 13.72 -25.46 -4.16
CA LEU A 388 12.84 -26.15 -5.09
C LEU A 388 13.02 -27.68 -5.04
N PRO A 389 11.95 -28.46 -4.80
CA PRO A 389 11.69 -29.62 -5.62
C PRO A 389 11.25 -29.11 -6.99
N GLN A 390 12.05 -29.36 -8.04
CA GLN A 390 11.49 -29.35 -9.40
C GLN A 390 10.52 -30.53 -9.52
N ALA A 391 9.24 -30.28 -9.28
CA ALA A 391 8.15 -31.22 -9.55
C ALA A 391 7.51 -30.91 -10.92
N PRO A 392 7.10 -31.92 -11.69
CA PRO A 392 6.73 -31.75 -13.09
C PRO A 392 5.46 -30.91 -13.27
N SER A 393 5.54 -29.90 -14.12
CA SER A 393 4.41 -29.08 -14.57
C SER A 393 3.45 -29.89 -15.43
N SER A 394 2.48 -30.54 -14.78
CA SER A 394 1.31 -31.09 -15.44
C SER A 394 0.27 -29.98 -15.63
N ASP A 395 0.22 -29.41 -16.84
CA ASP A 395 -0.69 -28.31 -17.21
C ASP A 395 -2.11 -28.85 -17.45
N TYR A 396 -2.91 -28.90 -16.38
CA TYR A 396 -4.27 -29.44 -16.42
C TYR A 396 -5.28 -28.37 -16.84
N GLY A 397 -5.37 -28.08 -18.14
CA GLY A 397 -6.36 -27.12 -18.66
C GLY A 397 -6.19 -25.69 -18.10
N GLY A 398 -4.97 -25.32 -17.70
CA GLY A 398 -4.67 -24.04 -17.06
C GLY A 398 -4.83 -24.02 -15.54
N LEU A 399 -5.27 -25.09 -14.89
CA LEU A 399 -5.28 -25.20 -13.43
C LEU A 399 -3.87 -25.48 -12.91
N LEU A 400 -3.31 -24.55 -12.13
CA LEU A 400 -1.99 -24.65 -11.53
C LEU A 400 -2.08 -24.82 -10.02
N HIS A 401 -1.39 -25.81 -9.46
CA HIS A 401 -1.14 -25.86 -8.03
C HIS A 401 -0.05 -24.85 -7.68
N LEU A 402 -0.35 -23.84 -6.84
CA LEU A 402 0.58 -22.78 -6.48
C LEU A 402 1.30 -23.04 -5.15
N ARG A 403 0.62 -23.66 -4.18
CA ARG A 403 1.21 -24.03 -2.90
C ARG A 403 0.45 -25.20 -2.25
N THR A 404 1.18 -26.29 -2.03
CA THR A 404 0.80 -27.34 -1.07
C THR A 404 1.19 -26.88 0.34
N THR A 405 0.26 -26.97 1.28
CA THR A 405 0.45 -26.72 2.72
C THR A 405 0.36 -27.99 3.55
N GLY A 406 -0.13 -29.09 2.96
CA GLY A 406 -0.44 -30.34 3.69
C GLY A 406 -1.63 -30.19 4.65
N SER A 407 -2.37 -29.10 4.52
CA SER A 407 -3.51 -28.76 5.38
C SER A 407 -4.75 -29.55 4.97
N SER A 408 -5.50 -30.04 5.96
CA SER A 408 -6.82 -30.64 5.74
C SER A 408 -7.94 -29.61 5.53
N LYS A 409 -7.62 -28.30 5.54
CA LYS A 409 -8.59 -27.24 5.30
C LYS A 409 -8.98 -27.15 3.83
N THR A 410 -10.25 -26.85 3.57
CA THR A 410 -10.85 -26.61 2.25
C THR A 410 -9.91 -25.79 1.34
N PRO A 411 -9.48 -26.30 0.18
CA PRO A 411 -8.58 -25.58 -0.71
C PRO A 411 -9.22 -24.30 -1.27
N ILE A 412 -8.39 -23.32 -1.60
CA ILE A 412 -8.80 -22.14 -2.39
C ILE A 412 -8.41 -22.37 -3.86
N CYS A 413 -9.34 -22.08 -4.78
CA CYS A 413 -9.05 -21.93 -6.20
C CYS A 413 -9.27 -20.49 -6.64
N ILE A 414 -8.26 -19.89 -7.29
CA ILE A 414 -8.25 -18.48 -7.69
C ILE A 414 -8.31 -18.36 -9.22
N PHE A 415 -9.33 -17.68 -9.75
CA PHE A 415 -9.37 -17.32 -11.15
C PHE A 415 -8.45 -16.13 -11.44
N HIS A 416 -7.75 -16.16 -12.58
CA HIS A 416 -6.95 -15.04 -13.06
C HIS A 416 -7.78 -13.75 -13.18
N ASP A 417 -7.15 -12.61 -12.91
CA ASP A 417 -7.54 -11.36 -13.56
C ASP A 417 -7.29 -11.49 -15.08
N GLY A 418 -7.93 -10.68 -15.93
CA GLY A 418 -7.78 -10.84 -17.38
C GLY A 418 -6.46 -10.38 -17.99
N SER A 419 -5.38 -10.26 -17.21
CA SER A 419 -4.04 -10.56 -17.76
C SER A 419 -3.95 -12.01 -18.28
N GLY A 420 -4.83 -12.89 -17.81
CA GLY A 420 -4.84 -14.32 -18.11
C GLY A 420 -3.80 -15.12 -17.31
N LEU A 421 -3.10 -14.48 -16.38
CA LEU A 421 -1.97 -15.07 -15.65
C LEU A 421 -2.33 -15.41 -14.19
N ALA A 422 -1.87 -16.58 -13.74
CA ALA A 422 -1.95 -17.01 -12.34
C ALA A 422 -0.67 -16.73 -11.53
N SER A 423 0.39 -16.22 -12.16
CA SER A 423 1.70 -15.97 -11.53
C SER A 423 1.62 -14.96 -10.39
N SER A 424 0.75 -13.96 -10.51
CA SER A 424 0.46 -12.93 -9.49
C SER A 424 0.19 -13.53 -8.11
N TYR A 425 -0.54 -14.65 -8.05
CA TYR A 425 -0.99 -15.28 -6.81
C TYR A 425 0.08 -16.15 -6.12
N ARG A 426 1.21 -16.44 -6.76
CA ARG A 426 2.34 -17.14 -6.08
C ARG A 426 2.92 -16.33 -4.92
N ARG A 427 2.72 -15.00 -4.94
CA ARG A 427 3.14 -14.06 -3.89
C ARG A 427 2.14 -13.94 -2.73
N LEU A 428 1.01 -14.67 -2.76
CA LEU A 428 0.11 -14.72 -1.61
C LEU A 428 0.85 -15.30 -0.40
N LEU A 429 0.63 -14.68 0.76
CA LEU A 429 1.14 -15.16 2.04
C LEU A 429 0.60 -16.56 2.34
N ASP A 430 1.26 -17.29 3.25
CA ASP A 430 0.69 -18.55 3.72
C ASP A 430 -0.59 -18.28 4.53
N ILE A 431 -1.69 -18.89 4.09
CA ILE A 431 -3.02 -18.82 4.70
C ILE A 431 -3.45 -20.17 5.29
N GLY A 432 -2.52 -21.13 5.41
CA GLY A 432 -2.72 -22.42 6.06
C GLY A 432 -3.70 -23.35 5.35
N ARG A 433 -3.81 -23.23 4.02
CA ARG A 433 -4.59 -24.11 3.13
C ARG A 433 -3.94 -24.17 1.75
N ASP A 434 -4.25 -25.22 0.99
CA ASP A 434 -3.73 -25.39 -0.36
C ASP A 434 -4.32 -24.35 -1.32
N ILE A 435 -3.46 -23.80 -2.19
CA ILE A 435 -3.80 -22.72 -3.13
C ILE A 435 -3.61 -23.21 -4.56
N TRP A 436 -4.72 -23.21 -5.30
CA TRP A 436 -4.80 -23.48 -6.72
C TRP A 436 -5.15 -22.19 -7.47
N ALA A 437 -4.74 -22.07 -8.72
CA ALA A 437 -5.15 -20.94 -9.56
C ALA A 437 -5.27 -21.30 -11.04
N PHE A 438 -6.27 -20.75 -11.70
CA PHE A 438 -6.42 -20.83 -13.16
C PHE A 438 -5.62 -19.73 -13.85
N ARG A 439 -4.73 -20.12 -14.76
CA ARG A 439 -4.32 -19.26 -15.89
C ARG A 439 -5.28 -19.49 -17.05
N ASN A 440 -5.48 -18.50 -17.90
CA ASN A 440 -6.29 -18.66 -19.12
C ASN A 440 -5.60 -19.67 -20.07
N PRO A 441 -6.21 -20.84 -20.36
CA PRO A 441 -5.56 -21.89 -21.13
C PRO A 441 -5.52 -21.58 -22.64
N ARG A 442 -6.35 -20.63 -23.12
CA ARG A 442 -6.35 -20.17 -24.52
C ARG A 442 -5.44 -18.95 -24.76
N MET A 443 -4.67 -18.51 -23.76
CA MET A 443 -3.71 -17.40 -23.86
C MET A 443 -2.86 -17.47 -25.14
N GLY A 444 -2.95 -16.40 -25.95
CA GLY A 444 -2.20 -16.26 -27.20
C GLY A 444 -2.62 -17.17 -28.35
N LYS A 445 -3.72 -17.93 -28.24
CA LYS A 445 -4.17 -18.88 -29.28
C LYS A 445 -5.54 -18.59 -29.87
N ASN A 446 -6.54 -18.28 -29.03
CA ASN A 446 -7.90 -17.88 -29.44
C ASN A 446 -8.61 -17.17 -28.27
N THR A 447 -9.55 -16.28 -28.57
CA THR A 447 -10.45 -15.73 -27.55
C THR A 447 -11.53 -16.75 -27.14
N TRP A 448 -12.20 -16.48 -26.02
CA TRP A 448 -13.42 -17.18 -25.63
C TRP A 448 -14.62 -16.51 -26.30
N GLU A 449 -15.62 -17.29 -26.70
CA GLU A 449 -16.82 -16.77 -27.39
C GLU A 449 -17.78 -16.09 -26.40
N SER A 450 -17.80 -16.54 -25.15
CA SER A 450 -18.53 -15.93 -24.04
C SER A 450 -17.87 -16.21 -22.69
N LEU A 451 -18.27 -15.45 -21.66
CA LEU A 451 -17.91 -15.74 -20.27
C LEU A 451 -18.47 -17.09 -19.81
N ASP A 452 -19.64 -17.49 -20.28
CA ASP A 452 -20.24 -18.81 -19.96
C ASP A 452 -19.37 -19.96 -20.47
N GLN A 453 -18.80 -19.83 -21.69
CA GLN A 453 -17.90 -20.84 -22.25
C GLN A 453 -16.60 -20.96 -21.44
N LEU A 454 -16.07 -19.84 -20.97
CA LEU A 454 -14.90 -19.78 -20.08
C LEU A 454 -15.21 -20.45 -18.73
N ALA A 455 -16.31 -20.04 -18.09
CA ALA A 455 -16.75 -20.55 -16.79
C ALA A 455 -17.03 -22.05 -16.83
N PHE A 456 -17.68 -22.54 -17.90
CA PHE A 456 -17.93 -23.97 -18.11
C PHE A 456 -16.62 -24.77 -18.20
N SER A 457 -15.63 -24.29 -18.96
CA SER A 457 -14.33 -24.96 -19.07
C SER A 457 -13.58 -25.03 -17.73
N TYR A 458 -13.73 -24.03 -16.87
CA TYR A 458 -13.13 -24.03 -15.54
C TYR A 458 -13.89 -24.93 -14.56
N ALA A 459 -15.22 -24.95 -14.61
CA ALA A 459 -16.04 -25.86 -13.82
C ALA A 459 -15.73 -27.34 -14.15
N ASP A 460 -15.65 -27.69 -15.43
CA ASP A 460 -15.27 -29.04 -15.89
C ASP A 460 -13.86 -29.45 -15.41
N THR A 461 -12.90 -28.51 -15.47
CA THR A 461 -11.53 -28.74 -14.97
C THR A 461 -11.49 -28.92 -13.45
N LEU A 462 -12.33 -28.20 -12.68
CA LEU A 462 -12.43 -28.39 -11.23
C LEU A 462 -13.08 -29.73 -10.89
N LEU A 463 -14.23 -30.03 -11.47
CA LEU A 463 -15.01 -31.25 -11.18
C LEU A 463 -14.25 -32.54 -11.55
N SER A 464 -13.39 -32.48 -12.57
CA SER A 464 -12.55 -33.62 -12.99
C SER A 464 -11.26 -33.81 -12.16
N ARG A 465 -10.91 -32.86 -11.28
CA ARG A 465 -9.59 -32.83 -10.59
C ARG A 465 -9.64 -32.66 -9.08
N MET A 466 -10.65 -32.00 -8.56
CA MET A 466 -10.80 -31.69 -7.14
C MET A 466 -12.05 -32.38 -6.60
N SER A 467 -11.96 -32.89 -5.37
CA SER A 467 -13.06 -33.57 -4.69
C SER A 467 -13.26 -32.98 -3.30
N GLY A 468 -14.52 -32.97 -2.85
CA GLY A 468 -14.93 -32.23 -1.64
C GLY A 468 -15.14 -30.74 -1.89
N ASP A 469 -15.30 -29.99 -0.79
CA ASP A 469 -15.57 -28.55 -0.85
C ASP A 469 -14.36 -27.76 -1.40
N ILE A 470 -14.65 -26.67 -2.11
CA ILE A 470 -13.63 -25.76 -2.66
C ILE A 470 -14.10 -24.32 -2.43
N ILE A 471 -13.20 -23.46 -1.95
CA ILE A 471 -13.47 -22.02 -1.87
C ILE A 471 -13.03 -21.40 -3.20
N LEU A 472 -13.99 -20.85 -3.96
CA LEU A 472 -13.70 -20.10 -5.17
C LEU A 472 -13.39 -18.63 -4.83
N ALA A 473 -12.35 -18.10 -5.47
CA ALA A 473 -11.93 -16.71 -5.35
C ALA A 473 -11.47 -16.18 -6.73
N GLY A 474 -11.40 -14.85 -6.85
CA GLY A 474 -10.87 -14.18 -8.02
C GLY A 474 -10.50 -12.75 -7.63
N MET A 475 -9.52 -12.17 -8.30
CA MET A 475 -9.16 -10.78 -8.10
C MET A 475 -9.92 -9.92 -9.12
N CYS A 476 -10.75 -9.00 -8.63
CA CYS A 476 -11.45 -8.03 -9.48
C CYS A 476 -10.50 -6.95 -9.99
N GLY A 477 -9.60 -7.31 -10.90
CA GLY A 477 -8.92 -6.37 -11.81
C GLY A 477 -9.65 -6.35 -13.15
N TRP A 478 -9.84 -5.17 -13.75
CA TRP A 478 -10.64 -5.03 -14.96
C TRP A 478 -10.04 -5.74 -16.19
N SER A 479 -10.48 -6.98 -16.41
CA SER A 479 -10.50 -7.67 -17.70
C SER A 479 -11.30 -8.98 -17.57
N ASN A 480 -12.50 -9.00 -18.14
CA ASN A 480 -13.39 -10.18 -18.31
C ASN A 480 -13.77 -10.95 -17.02
N SER A 481 -14.56 -10.30 -16.16
CA SER A 481 -15.40 -10.95 -15.14
C SER A 481 -16.87 -10.89 -15.53
#